data_AF-A0A1B6GM04-F1
#
_entry.id   AF-A0A1B6GM04-F1
#
_cell.length_a   1.000
_cell.length_b   1.000
_cell.length_c   1.000
_cell.angle_alpha   90.00
_cell.angle_beta   90.00
_cell.angle_gamma   90.00
#
_symmetry.space_group_name_H-M   'P 1'
#
loop_
_entity.id
_entity.type
_entity.pdbx_description
1 polymer ?
#
loop_
_entity_poly.entity_id
_entity_poly.type
_entity_poly.pdbx_seq_one_letter_code
_entity_poly.pdbx_strand_id
1 'polypeptide(L)'
;AEFSQWTPCSSSCGIGLSHRVSNLNPDCKPRNETRLCQLRPCYSQFIKPLHGRSHHIRRGHECKATQRLGAAVHLVFGQCRSRRRYRPRACGECGGCCVPELSSTVRVEFAC
;
A
#
# COMPACT_ATOMS: atom_id res chain seq x y z
N ALA A 1 20.59 -2.43 16.85
CA ALA A 1 19.27 -2.76 16.30
C ALA A 1 19.35 -2.61 14.79
N GLU A 2 19.27 -3.71 14.07
CA GLU A 2 19.49 -3.80 12.63
C GLU A 2 18.32 -4.54 11.97
N PHE A 3 17.93 -4.07 10.78
CA PHE A 3 16.87 -4.68 10.00
C PHE A 3 17.15 -4.50 8.52
N SER A 4 16.81 -5.50 7.71
CA SER A 4 16.83 -5.37 6.26
C SER A 4 15.68 -4.48 5.78
N GLN A 5 15.82 -3.94 4.58
CA GLN A 5 14.67 -3.38 3.87
C GLN A 5 13.60 -4.46 3.64
N TRP A 6 12.36 -4.00 3.49
CA TRP A 6 11.26 -4.86 3.09
C TRP A 6 11.42 -5.30 1.63
N THR A 7 11.15 -6.57 1.34
CA THR A 7 11.07 -7.05 -0.03
C THR A 7 9.95 -6.35 -0.79
N PRO A 8 10.04 -6.28 -2.14
CA PRO A 8 8.90 -5.92 -2.97
C PRO A 8 7.66 -6.75 -2.61
N CYS A 9 6.49 -6.16 -2.87
CA CYS A 9 5.22 -6.85 -2.67
C CYS A 9 5.15 -8.06 -3.59
N SER A 10 4.69 -9.21 -3.07
CA SER A 10 4.52 -10.44 -3.84
C SER A 10 3.52 -10.31 -5.01
N SER A 11 2.70 -9.27 -4.99
CA SER A 11 1.69 -8.96 -5.99
C SER A 11 2.01 -7.63 -6.66
N SER A 12 1.69 -7.49 -7.95
CA SER A 12 1.89 -6.25 -8.73
C SER A 12 0.74 -5.23 -8.56
N CYS A 13 -0.38 -5.67 -8.00
CA CYS A 13 -1.55 -4.85 -7.67
C CYS A 13 -2.30 -5.49 -6.49
N GLY A 14 -3.21 -4.74 -5.88
CA GLY A 14 -4.04 -5.23 -4.78
C GLY A 14 -3.25 -5.51 -3.51
N ILE A 15 -3.63 -6.56 -2.79
CA ILE A 15 -2.97 -6.99 -1.55
C ILE A 15 -1.96 -8.09 -1.85
N GLY A 16 -0.84 -8.10 -1.13
CA GLY A 16 0.17 -9.15 -1.20
C GLY A 16 0.97 -9.26 0.10
N LEU A 17 2.11 -9.96 0.04
CA LEU A 17 3.03 -10.14 1.16
C LEU A 17 4.38 -9.45 0.90
N SER A 18 4.99 -8.98 1.97
CA SER A 18 6.34 -8.41 1.98
C SER A 18 7.06 -8.92 3.22
N HIS A 19 8.35 -9.24 3.06
CA HIS A 19 9.16 -9.88 4.08
C HIS A 19 10.38 -9.02 4.43
N ARG A 20 10.92 -9.18 5.64
CA ARG A 20 12.24 -8.67 6.01
C ARG A 20 12.85 -9.53 7.10
N VAL A 21 14.15 -9.39 7.31
CA VAL A 21 14.82 -9.94 8.49
C VAL A 21 15.06 -8.80 9.47
N SER A 22 14.73 -9.01 10.74
CA SER A 22 14.99 -8.03 11.80
C SER A 22 15.44 -8.68 13.10
N ASN A 23 16.31 -8.00 13.84
CA ASN A 23 16.67 -8.35 15.22
C ASN A 23 15.99 -7.45 16.26
N LEU A 24 14.95 -6.69 15.87
CA LEU A 24 14.17 -5.81 16.73
C LEU A 24 13.19 -6.59 17.64
N ASN A 25 13.73 -7.47 18.49
CA ASN A 25 12.99 -8.25 19.48
C ASN A 25 13.75 -8.30 20.80
N PRO A 26 13.10 -8.65 21.93
CA PRO A 26 13.73 -8.65 23.25
C PRO A 26 15.00 -9.51 23.34
N ASP A 27 15.07 -10.58 22.54
CA ASP A 27 16.20 -11.51 22.54
C ASP A 27 17.32 -11.11 21.56
N CYS A 28 17.16 -10.01 20.82
CA CYS A 28 18.10 -9.52 19.80
C CYS A 28 18.50 -10.57 18.73
N LYS A 29 17.65 -11.56 18.45
CA LYS A 29 17.94 -12.63 17.47
C LYS A 29 17.32 -12.31 16.10
N PRO A 30 17.96 -12.65 14.97
CA PRO A 30 17.36 -12.44 13.65
C PRO A 30 16.08 -13.27 13.51
N ARG A 31 14.99 -12.60 13.11
CA ARG A 31 13.69 -13.23 12.83
C ARG A 31 13.14 -12.76 11.48
N ASN A 32 12.44 -13.65 10.79
CA ASN A 32 11.69 -13.31 9.60
C ASN A 32 10.40 -12.59 10.01
N GLU A 33 10.25 -11.37 9.57
CA GLU A 33 9.01 -10.61 9.69
C GLU A 33 8.26 -10.63 8.36
N THR A 34 6.95 -10.81 8.44
CA THR A 34 6.06 -10.77 7.28
C THR A 34 4.97 -9.75 7.54
N ARG A 35 4.66 -8.93 6.53
CA ARG A 35 3.54 -7.98 6.56
C ARG A 35 2.71 -8.09 5.28
N LEU A 36 1.45 -7.70 5.39
CA LEU A 36 0.62 -7.44 4.22
C LEU A 36 1.07 -6.11 3.57
N CYS A 37 1.22 -6.11 2.25
CA CYS A 37 1.40 -4.91 1.44
C CYS A 37 0.09 -4.60 0.70
N GLN A 38 -0.27 -3.31 0.62
CA GLN A 38 -1.45 -2.84 -0.09
C GLN A 38 -1.01 -1.89 -1.21
N LEU A 39 -1.08 -2.37 -2.44
CA LEU A 39 -0.85 -1.60 -3.66
C LEU A 39 -2.16 -1.05 -4.23
N ARG A 40 -2.06 -0.39 -5.39
CA ARG A 40 -3.21 0.05 -6.18
C ARG A 40 -4.12 -1.16 -6.47
N PRO A 41 -5.45 -1.05 -6.32
CA PRO A 41 -6.37 -2.11 -6.73
C PRO A 41 -6.11 -2.59 -8.16
N CYS A 42 -6.20 -3.90 -8.40
CA CYS A 42 -6.00 -4.49 -9.72
C CYS A 42 -7.04 -4.04 -10.74
N TYR A 43 -8.30 -3.91 -10.28
CA TYR A 43 -9.41 -3.48 -11.12
C TYR A 43 -9.77 -2.04 -10.76
N SER A 44 -9.66 -1.17 -11.76
CA SER A 44 -9.86 0.29 -11.66
C SER A 44 -11.31 0.71 -11.45
N GLN A 45 -12.28 -0.21 -11.33
CA GLN A 45 -13.70 0.13 -11.12
C GLN A 45 -13.94 0.91 -9.81
N PHE A 46 -13.06 0.74 -8.82
CA PHE A 46 -13.05 1.51 -7.56
C PHE A 46 -12.13 2.74 -7.60
N ILE A 47 -11.27 2.82 -8.62
CA ILE A 47 -10.62 4.05 -9.03
C ILE A 47 -11.55 4.68 -10.07
N LYS A 48 -12.75 5.12 -9.66
CA LYS A 48 -13.37 6.18 -10.46
C LYS A 48 -12.29 7.27 -10.51
N PRO A 49 -11.77 7.65 -11.70
CA PRO A 49 -11.13 8.94 -11.78
C PRO A 49 -12.18 9.88 -11.21
N LEU A 50 -11.79 10.72 -10.27
CA LEU A 50 -12.66 11.80 -9.85
C LEU A 50 -12.79 12.72 -11.08
N HIS A 51 -13.60 12.33 -12.08
CA HIS A 51 -14.10 13.19 -13.15
C HIS A 51 -14.98 14.22 -12.48
N GLY A 52 -14.31 15.16 -11.84
CA GLY A 52 -14.91 16.14 -10.97
C GLY A 52 -13.93 17.26 -10.68
N ARG A 53 -12.67 16.96 -10.35
CA ARG A 53 -11.65 18.01 -10.13
C ARG A 53 -10.28 17.48 -10.47
N SER A 54 -9.70 18.01 -11.55
CA SER A 54 -8.26 18.22 -11.65
C SER A 54 -7.78 18.68 -10.27
N HIS A 55 -7.19 17.76 -9.52
CA HIS A 55 -6.74 18.00 -8.16
C HIS A 55 -5.53 18.93 -8.27
N HIS A 56 -5.71 20.25 -8.44
CA HIS A 56 -4.65 21.25 -8.65
C HIS A 56 -3.32 20.61 -9.02
N ILE A 57 -3.26 20.01 -10.22
CA ILE A 57 -1.97 19.58 -10.72
C ILE A 57 -1.21 20.90 -10.86
N ARG A 58 -0.12 21.03 -10.09
CA ARG A 58 0.64 22.28 -10.04
C ARG A 58 1.00 22.66 -11.49
N ARG A 59 0.96 23.95 -11.82
CA ARG A 59 1.35 24.42 -13.17
C ARG A 59 2.70 23.79 -13.53
N GLY A 60 2.75 23.11 -14.68
CA GLY A 60 3.96 22.41 -15.16
C GLY A 60 4.06 20.92 -14.80
N HIS A 61 3.06 20.32 -14.14
CA HIS A 61 3.00 18.88 -13.94
C HIS A 61 1.84 18.27 -14.74
N GLU A 62 2.01 17.05 -15.24
CA GLU A 62 0.98 16.33 -16.00
C GLU A 62 0.22 15.29 -15.15
N CYS A 63 0.88 14.77 -14.12
CA CYS A 63 0.36 13.68 -13.29
C CYS A 63 0.80 13.84 -11.83
N LYS A 64 0.22 13.01 -10.94
CA LYS A 64 0.67 12.88 -9.54
C LYS A 64 1.26 11.50 -9.32
N ALA A 65 2.51 11.44 -8.85
CA ALA A 65 3.18 10.18 -8.56
C ALA A 65 2.47 9.34 -7.48
N THR A 66 1.68 9.97 -6.59
CA THR A 66 0.90 9.29 -5.58
C THR A 66 -0.56 9.72 -5.58
N GLN A 67 -1.47 8.78 -5.35
CA GLN A 67 -2.90 9.01 -5.26
C GLN A 67 -3.48 8.33 -4.01
N ARG A 68 -4.42 9.00 -3.36
CA ARG A 68 -5.26 8.40 -2.31
C ARG A 68 -6.49 7.80 -2.96
N LEU A 69 -6.94 6.65 -2.45
CA LEU A 69 -8.25 6.12 -2.87
C LEU A 69 -9.35 7.17 -2.68
N GLY A 70 -10.33 7.18 -3.59
CA GLY A 70 -11.43 8.15 -3.57
C GLY A 70 -12.25 8.11 -2.29
N ALA A 71 -12.41 6.91 -1.72
CA ALA A 71 -13.10 6.67 -0.46
C ALA A 71 -12.25 5.81 0.48
N ALA A 72 -12.60 5.83 1.77
CA ALA A 72 -12.04 4.88 2.73
C ALA A 72 -12.68 3.50 2.51
N VAL A 73 -11.86 2.47 2.38
CA VAL A 73 -12.25 1.10 2.05
C VAL A 73 -11.86 0.15 3.17
N HIS A 74 -12.57 -0.97 3.27
CA HIS A 74 -12.11 -2.08 4.10
C HIS A 74 -11.03 -2.84 3.35
N LEU A 75 -9.95 -3.19 4.03
CA LEU A 75 -8.92 -4.09 3.50
C LEU A 75 -9.46 -5.52 3.57
N VAL A 76 -9.11 -6.34 2.59
CA VAL A 76 -9.56 -7.73 2.49
C VAL A 76 -8.36 -8.63 2.27
N PHE A 77 -8.26 -9.71 3.03
CA PHE A 77 -7.23 -10.72 2.90
C PHE A 77 -7.86 -12.10 3.04
N GLY A 78 -7.88 -12.90 1.97
CA GLY A 78 -8.65 -14.14 1.93
C GLY A 78 -10.14 -13.88 2.20
N GLN A 79 -10.70 -14.56 3.19
CA GLN A 79 -12.10 -14.37 3.64
C GLN A 79 -12.24 -13.33 4.75
N CYS A 80 -11.14 -12.71 5.18
CA CYS A 80 -11.13 -11.76 6.28
C CYS A 80 -11.27 -10.32 5.80
N ARG A 81 -11.96 -9.49 6.59
CA ARG A 81 -12.17 -8.06 6.30
C ARG A 81 -11.72 -7.19 7.47
N SER A 82 -11.06 -6.06 7.20
CA SER A 82 -10.65 -5.15 8.26
C SER A 82 -11.85 -4.59 9.03
N ARG A 83 -11.73 -4.41 10.35
CA ARG A 83 -12.82 -3.85 11.17
C ARG A 83 -13.04 -2.36 10.90
N ARG A 84 -11.97 -1.65 10.57
CA ARG A 84 -11.98 -0.21 10.25
C ARG A 84 -11.80 0.00 8.75
N ARG A 85 -12.26 1.15 8.26
CA ARG A 85 -11.98 1.62 6.89
C ARG A 85 -10.67 2.38 6.86
N TYR A 86 -9.90 2.16 5.80
CA TYR A 86 -8.59 2.78 5.56
C TYR A 86 -8.60 3.54 4.25
N ARG A 87 -7.73 4.54 4.13
CA ARG A 87 -7.53 5.29 2.88
C ARG A 87 -6.07 5.18 2.42
N PRO A 88 -5.66 4.02 1.86
CA PRO A 88 -4.31 3.80 1.38
C PRO A 88 -3.87 4.87 0.38
N ARG A 89 -2.57 5.18 0.42
CA ARG A 89 -1.87 5.89 -0.65
C ARG A 89 -1.24 4.84 -1.56
N ALA A 90 -1.43 4.99 -2.85
CA ALA A 90 -0.85 4.13 -3.85
C ALA A 90 -0.13 4.98 -4.91
N CYS A 91 0.63 4.31 -5.77
CA CYS A 91 1.10 4.86 -7.03
C CYS A 91 -0.05 5.53 -7.79
N GLY A 92 0.18 6.75 -8.25
CA GLY A 92 -0.71 7.43 -9.19
C GLY A 92 -0.48 6.95 -10.62
N GLU A 93 -1.26 7.50 -11.53
CA GLU A 93 -1.30 7.11 -12.94
C GLU A 93 -0.41 8.02 -13.79
N CYS A 94 0.88 8.07 -13.44
CA CYS A 94 1.91 8.64 -14.29
C CYS A 94 2.37 7.54 -15.25
N GLY A 95 2.55 7.85 -16.55
CA GLY A 95 3.02 6.87 -17.52
C GLY A 95 4.32 6.17 -17.06
N GLY A 96 4.44 4.88 -17.33
CA GLY A 96 5.59 4.04 -16.95
C GLY A 96 5.36 3.11 -15.75
N CYS A 97 6.42 2.42 -15.32
CA CYS A 97 6.40 1.50 -14.18
C CYS A 97 6.51 2.27 -12.86
N CYS A 98 5.49 2.19 -12.00
CA CYS A 98 5.57 2.77 -10.67
C CYS A 98 6.13 1.77 -9.65
N VAL A 99 7.15 2.20 -8.90
CA VAL A 99 7.74 1.43 -7.79
C VAL A 99 7.62 2.24 -6.50
N PRO A 100 7.10 1.67 -5.41
CA PRO A 100 6.99 2.39 -4.15
C PRO A 100 8.37 2.56 -3.50
N GLU A 101 8.84 3.80 -3.42
CA GLU A 101 10.08 4.16 -2.71
C GLU A 101 9.86 4.23 -1.19
N LEU A 102 8.70 4.74 -0.77
CA LEU A 102 8.33 4.91 0.63
C LEU A 102 7.08 4.09 0.98
N SER A 103 7.11 3.41 2.12
CA SER A 103 5.97 2.66 2.65
C SER A 103 5.71 2.99 4.12
N SER A 104 4.43 3.03 4.50
CA SER A 104 4.00 3.19 5.89
C SER A 104 3.41 1.89 6.39
N THR A 105 3.81 1.46 7.60
CA THR A 105 3.27 0.24 8.22
C THR A 105 2.24 0.63 9.28
N VAL A 106 1.06 0.00 9.25
CA VAL A 106 0.02 0.17 10.27
C VAL A 106 -0.44 -1.21 10.73
N ARG A 107 -0.80 -1.32 12.01
CA ARG A 107 -1.47 -2.52 12.54
C ARG A 107 -2.94 -2.48 12.12
N VAL A 108 -3.43 -3.59 11.60
CA VAL A 108 -4.81 -3.73 11.11
C VAL A 108 -5.44 -4.94 11.76
N GLU A 109 -6.61 -4.76 12.35
CA GLU A 109 -7.44 -5.85 12.85
C GLU A 109 -8.38 -6.33 11.74
N PHE A 110 -8.34 -7.62 11.46
CA PHE A 110 -9.24 -8.31 10.53
C PHE A 110 -10.25 -9.13 11.31
N ALA A 111 -11.48 -9.20 10.78
CA ALA A 111 -12.51 -10.12 11.21
C ALA A 111 -12.71 -11.17 10.10
N CYS A 112 -12.57 -12.43 10.50
CA CYS A 112 -12.96 -13.64 9.81
C CYS A 112 -13.82 -14.42 10.83
#